data_AF-A0A961CCT9-F1
#
_entry.id   AF-A0A961CCT9-F1
#
_cell.length_a   1.000
_cell.length_b   1.000
_cell.length_c   1.000
_cell.angle_alpha   90.00
_cell.angle_beta   90.00
_cell.angle_gamma   90.00
#
_symmetry.space_group_name_H-M   'P 1'
#
loop_
_entity.id
_entity.type
_entity.pdbx_description
1 polymer ?
#
loop_
_entity_poly.entity_id
_entity_poly.type
_entity_poly.pdbx_seq_one_letter_code
_entity_poly.pdbx_strand_id
1 'polypeptide(L)'
;LRGTGWLLLTICSAVGVAAFVWPFFTDATGGDPNVAHAADAPWIFVLLLPLLLAIILREVADGGLDAKAIALLGVLAACGAALRIPSVGATGFEPIFFLLLPAGRVFGRAFGFVLGAITLFASALITGGVGPWLPFQM
;
A
#
# COMPACT_ATOMS: atom_id res chain seq x y z
N LEU A 1 7.91 -22.90 -8.18
CA LEU A 1 6.74 -22.28 -7.50
C LEU A 1 7.05 -20.91 -6.87
N ARG A 2 8.29 -20.63 -6.46
CA ARG A 2 8.74 -19.27 -6.09
C ARG A 2 8.53 -18.19 -7.17
N GLY A 3 8.45 -18.53 -8.47
CA GLY A 3 8.34 -17.55 -9.55
C GLY A 3 7.01 -16.80 -9.63
N THR A 4 5.91 -17.39 -9.18
CA THR A 4 4.57 -16.79 -9.31
C THR A 4 4.37 -15.57 -8.40
N GLY A 5 4.86 -15.64 -7.16
CA GLY A 5 4.80 -14.50 -6.23
C GLY A 5 5.61 -13.29 -6.72
N TRP A 6 6.74 -13.53 -7.40
CA TRP A 6 7.53 -12.47 -8.04
C TRP A 6 6.82 -11.84 -9.22
N LEU A 7 6.11 -12.64 -10.01
CA LEU A 7 5.28 -12.17 -11.11
C LEU A 7 4.15 -11.28 -10.60
N LEU A 8 3.46 -11.68 -9.54
CA LEU A 8 2.38 -10.86 -8.96
C LEU A 8 2.90 -9.56 -8.35
N LEU A 9 4.01 -9.62 -7.62
CA LEU A 9 4.67 -8.42 -7.08
C LEU A 9 5.09 -7.45 -8.20
N THR A 10 5.72 -7.96 -9.25
CA THR A 10 6.17 -7.14 -10.38
C THR A 10 5.00 -6.53 -11.14
N ILE A 11 3.92 -7.28 -11.37
CA ILE A 11 2.69 -6.76 -11.96
C ILE A 11 2.08 -5.68 -11.06
N CYS A 12 1.95 -5.92 -9.76
CA CYS A 12 1.38 -4.95 -8.84
C CYS A 12 2.22 -3.67 -8.75
N SER A 13 3.55 -3.80 -8.69
CA SER A 13 4.47 -2.65 -8.75
C SER A 13 4.38 -1.91 -10.08
N ALA A 14 4.24 -2.61 -11.21
CA ALA A 14 4.08 -1.99 -12.52
C ALA A 14 2.76 -1.22 -12.63
N VAL A 15 1.66 -1.77 -12.08
CA VAL A 15 0.36 -1.07 -11.98
C VAL A 15 0.48 0.18 -11.11
N GLY A 16 1.18 0.10 -9.96
CA GLY A 16 1.44 1.27 -9.11
C GLY A 16 2.25 2.36 -9.81
N VAL A 17 3.31 1.98 -10.54
CA VAL A 17 4.10 2.92 -11.33
C VAL A 17 3.26 3.54 -12.46
N ALA A 18 2.46 2.74 -13.17
CA ALA A 18 1.57 3.25 -14.21
C ALA A 18 0.53 4.23 -13.64
N ALA A 19 -0.06 3.90 -12.47
CA ALA A 19 -0.98 4.77 -11.76
C ALA A 19 -0.32 6.10 -11.34
N PHE A 20 0.92 6.06 -10.85
CA PHE A 20 1.66 7.25 -10.44
C PHE A 20 2.08 8.13 -11.63
N VAL A 21 2.43 7.52 -12.76
CA VAL A 21 2.95 8.23 -13.94
C VAL A 21 1.82 8.76 -14.84
N TRP A 22 0.64 8.13 -14.85
CA TRP A 22 -0.48 8.53 -15.69
C TRP A 22 -0.90 10.01 -15.58
N PRO A 23 -1.01 10.63 -14.38
CA PRO A 23 -1.38 12.03 -14.23
C PRO A 23 -0.45 13.02 -14.95
N PHE A 24 0.81 12.64 -15.23
CA PHE A 24 1.76 13.50 -15.94
C PHE A 24 1.46 13.62 -17.44
N PHE A 25 0.63 12.72 -17.99
CA PHE A 25 0.25 12.71 -19.40
C PHE A 25 -1.17 13.23 -19.64
N THR A 26 -1.94 13.47 -18.58
CA THR A 26 -3.28 14.06 -18.69
C THR A 26 -3.20 15.57 -18.51
N ASP A 27 -3.74 16.32 -19.47
CA ASP A 27 -3.82 17.77 -19.35
C ASP A 27 -4.64 18.17 -18.12
N ALA A 28 -4.09 19.08 -17.32
CA ALA A 28 -4.83 19.71 -16.24
C ALA A 28 -5.94 20.58 -16.85
N THR A 29 -7.13 20.01 -17.06
CA THR A 29 -8.35 20.79 -17.32
C THR A 29 -8.46 21.78 -16.16
N GLY A 30 -8.42 23.09 -16.46
CA GLY A 30 -8.16 24.21 -15.54
C GLY A 30 -9.19 24.44 -14.42
N GLY A 31 -9.60 23.40 -13.70
CA GLY A 31 -10.35 23.44 -12.44
C GLY A 31 -9.43 23.47 -11.22
N ASP A 32 -10.04 23.44 -10.03
CA ASP A 32 -9.34 23.47 -8.75
C ASP A 32 -8.36 22.29 -8.62
N PRO A 33 -7.04 22.53 -8.46
CA PRO A 33 -6.04 21.48 -8.33
C PRO A 33 -6.28 20.57 -7.11
N ASN A 34 -7.03 21.01 -6.09
CA ASN A 34 -7.39 20.16 -4.95
C ASN A 34 -8.45 19.11 -5.26
N VAL A 35 -9.11 19.19 -6.43
CA VAL A 35 -10.19 18.29 -6.85
C VAL A 35 -9.80 17.50 -8.11
N ALA A 36 -8.54 17.62 -8.55
CA ALA A 36 -8.00 16.88 -9.67
C ALA A 36 -8.14 15.37 -9.45
N HIS A 37 -8.66 14.66 -10.46
CA HIS A 37 -8.85 13.20 -10.46
C HIS A 37 -9.77 12.63 -9.37
N ALA A 38 -10.63 13.46 -8.76
CA ALA A 38 -11.60 12.99 -7.77
C ALA A 38 -12.58 11.94 -8.33
N ALA A 39 -12.86 11.96 -9.63
CA ALA A 39 -13.71 10.98 -10.31
C ALA A 39 -12.95 9.72 -10.78
N ASP A 40 -11.65 9.85 -11.10
CA ASP A 40 -10.91 8.82 -11.83
C ASP A 40 -10.01 7.98 -10.90
N ALA A 41 -9.33 8.63 -9.95
CA ALA A 41 -8.39 7.96 -9.04
C ALA A 41 -9.03 6.91 -8.12
N PRO A 42 -10.31 7.04 -7.67
CA PRO A 42 -10.96 5.98 -6.91
C PRO A 42 -11.03 4.63 -7.64
N TRP A 43 -11.03 4.60 -8.97
CA TRP A 43 -11.01 3.34 -9.72
C TRP A 43 -9.69 2.57 -9.57
N ILE A 44 -8.57 3.29 -9.41
CA ILE A 44 -7.27 2.70 -9.12
C ILE A 44 -7.31 2.01 -7.74
N PHE A 45 -7.98 2.62 -6.77
CA PHE A 45 -8.21 2.00 -5.45
C PHE A 45 -8.99 0.68 -5.57
N VAL A 46 -10.08 0.70 -6.33
CA VAL A 46 -10.94 -0.47 -6.58
C VAL A 46 -10.18 -1.59 -7.30
N LEU A 47 -9.19 -1.26 -8.13
CA LEU A 47 -8.33 -2.24 -8.78
C LEU A 47 -7.20 -2.76 -7.87
N LEU A 48 -6.58 -1.90 -7.07
CA LEU A 48 -5.46 -2.26 -6.19
C LEU A 48 -5.89 -3.17 -5.04
N LEU A 49 -7.05 -2.92 -4.42
CA LEU A 49 -7.55 -3.75 -3.32
C LEU A 49 -7.65 -5.25 -3.65
N PRO A 50 -8.31 -5.67 -4.75
CA PRO A 50 -8.39 -7.08 -5.11
C PRO A 50 -7.04 -7.64 -5.56
N LEU A 51 -6.13 -6.84 -6.16
CA LEU A 51 -4.76 -7.28 -6.44
C LEU A 51 -3.99 -7.59 -5.16
N LEU A 52 -4.05 -6.69 -4.17
CA LEU A 52 -3.43 -6.88 -2.84
C LEU A 52 -4.01 -8.12 -2.15
N LEU A 53 -5.33 -8.28 -2.18
CA LEU A 53 -5.97 -9.46 -1.63
C LEU A 53 -5.54 -10.74 -2.36
N ALA A 54 -5.43 -10.71 -3.69
CA ALA A 54 -4.96 -11.84 -4.48
C ALA A 54 -3.51 -12.22 -4.13
N ILE A 55 -2.63 -11.24 -3.88
CA ILE A 55 -1.26 -11.49 -3.41
C ILE A 55 -1.28 -12.19 -2.04
N ILE A 56 -2.09 -11.71 -1.10
CA ILE A 56 -2.23 -12.32 0.23
C ILE A 56 -2.74 -13.75 0.11
N LEU A 57 -3.84 -13.97 -0.62
CA LEU A 57 -4.43 -15.29 -0.80
C LEU A 57 -3.47 -16.26 -1.48
N ARG A 58 -2.67 -15.77 -2.44
CA ARG A 58 -1.62 -16.57 -3.09
C ARG A 58 -0.50 -16.94 -2.14
N GLU A 59 0.04 -16.00 -1.37
CA GLU A 59 1.10 -16.29 -0.40
C GLU A 59 0.63 -17.26 0.69
N VAL A 60 -0.64 -17.17 1.11
CA VAL A 60 -1.25 -18.13 2.05
C VAL A 60 -1.43 -19.51 1.39
N ALA A 61 -1.94 -19.57 0.15
CA ALA A 61 -2.17 -20.82 -0.56
C ALA A 61 -0.88 -21.56 -0.94
N ASP A 62 0.18 -20.83 -1.27
CA ASP A 62 1.48 -21.38 -1.65
C ASP A 62 2.35 -21.73 -0.41
N GLY A 63 1.82 -21.53 0.81
CA GLY A 63 2.50 -21.83 2.08
C GLY A 63 3.63 -20.86 2.44
N GLY A 64 3.70 -19.69 1.77
CA GLY A 64 4.68 -18.65 2.05
C GLY A 64 4.34 -17.79 3.27
N LEU A 65 3.06 -17.78 3.68
CA LEU A 65 2.55 -17.06 4.85
C LEU A 65 1.84 -18.05 5.80
N ASP A 66 2.49 -18.40 6.90
CA ASP A 66 1.87 -19.21 7.96
C ASP A 66 0.88 -18.37 8.79
N ALA A 67 0.01 -19.03 9.58
CA ALA A 67 -0.98 -18.34 10.41
C ALA A 67 -0.34 -17.31 11.37
N LYS A 68 0.89 -17.57 11.82
CA LYS A 68 1.65 -16.66 12.67
C LYS A 68 2.08 -15.40 11.92
N ALA A 69 2.53 -15.52 10.68
CA ALA A 69 2.88 -14.40 9.83
C ALA A 69 1.64 -13.56 9.49
N ILE A 70 0.47 -14.17 9.25
CA ILE A 70 -0.78 -13.42 9.05
C ILE A 70 -1.13 -12.62 10.31
N ALA A 71 -1.03 -13.24 11.49
CA ALA A 71 -1.27 -12.55 12.76
C ALA A 71 -0.28 -11.38 12.97
N LEU A 72 1.00 -11.61 12.69
CA LEU A 72 2.03 -10.56 12.77
C LEU A 72 1.77 -9.44 11.77
N LEU A 73 1.30 -9.74 10.56
CA LEU A 73 0.97 -8.75 9.54
C LEU A 73 -0.14 -7.81 10.03
N GLY A 74 -1.17 -8.34 10.69
CA GLY A 74 -2.21 -7.53 11.33
C GLY A 74 -1.68 -6.66 12.48
N VAL A 75 -0.89 -7.24 13.40
CA VAL A 75 -0.32 -6.51 14.54
C VAL A 75 0.63 -5.41 14.08
N LEU A 76 1.54 -5.73 13.16
CA LEU A 76 2.51 -4.78 12.62
C LEU A 76 1.83 -3.68 11.81
N ALA A 77 0.77 -4.00 11.05
CA ALA A 77 -0.01 -2.98 10.34
C ALA A 77 -0.73 -2.04 11.31
N ALA A 78 -1.29 -2.56 12.41
CA ALA A 78 -1.91 -1.74 13.45
C ALA A 78 -0.89 -0.81 14.12
N CYS A 79 0.29 -1.34 14.48
CA CYS A 79 1.39 -0.53 15.03
C CYS A 79 1.85 0.54 14.03
N GLY A 80 2.04 0.17 12.76
CA GLY A 80 2.44 1.11 11.71
C GLY A 80 1.39 2.21 11.49
N ALA A 81 0.09 1.86 11.56
CA ALA A 81 -0.99 2.84 11.42
C ALA A 81 -1.02 3.81 12.60
N ALA A 82 -0.77 3.33 13.82
CA ALA A 82 -0.62 4.18 15.00
C ALA A 82 0.62 5.10 14.91
N LEU A 83 1.74 4.58 14.40
CA LEU A 83 2.99 5.34 14.20
C LEU A 83 2.85 6.48 13.16
N ARG A 84 1.82 6.45 12.31
CA ARG A 84 1.50 7.56 11.38
C ARG A 84 0.73 8.71 12.04
N ILE A 85 0.14 8.53 13.22
CA ILE A 85 -0.55 9.63 13.91
C ILE A 85 0.45 10.73 14.34
N PRO A 86 1.60 10.43 14.98
CA PRO A 86 2.57 11.45 15.35
C PRO A 86 3.44 11.94 14.20
N SER A 87 3.35 11.38 12.99
CA SER A 87 4.20 11.80 11.86
C SER A 87 3.79 13.14 11.23
N VAL A 88 2.67 13.73 11.68
CA VAL A 88 2.21 15.04 11.20
C VAL A 88 3.06 16.15 11.84
N GLY A 89 4.02 16.70 11.09
CA GLY A 89 4.72 17.94 11.47
C GLY A 89 6.23 17.82 11.71
N ALA A 90 6.83 16.63 11.63
CA ALA A 90 8.28 16.48 11.67
C ALA A 90 8.84 16.45 10.24
N THR A 91 9.72 17.39 9.92
CA THR A 91 10.42 17.59 8.63
C THR A 91 11.01 16.30 8.03
N GLY A 92 10.19 15.51 7.34
CA GLY A 92 10.57 14.25 6.69
C GLY A 92 10.76 13.05 7.64
N PHE A 93 10.37 13.15 8.91
CA PHE A 93 10.52 12.05 9.86
C PHE A 93 9.24 11.20 9.91
N GLU A 94 9.31 9.99 9.34
CA GLU A 94 8.21 9.03 9.32
C GLU A 94 8.58 7.78 10.14
N PRO A 95 8.06 7.64 11.39
CA PRO A 95 8.42 6.54 12.30
C PRO A 95 8.06 5.15 11.76
N ILE A 96 7.07 5.09 10.87
CA ILE A 96 6.61 3.87 10.21
C ILE A 96 7.75 3.13 9.49
N PHE A 97 8.77 3.81 8.96
CA PHE A 97 9.89 3.15 8.28
C PHE A 97 10.75 2.32 9.23
N PHE A 98 10.87 2.69 10.51
CA PHE A 98 11.56 1.87 11.51
C PHE A 98 10.86 0.54 11.76
N LEU A 99 9.57 0.43 11.42
CA LEU A 99 8.81 -0.81 11.48
C LEU A 99 8.85 -1.55 10.13
N LEU A 100 8.62 -0.86 9.01
CA LEU A 100 8.55 -1.47 7.68
C LEU A 100 9.89 -2.05 7.20
N LEU A 101 10.99 -1.34 7.39
CA LEU A 101 12.31 -1.74 6.89
C LEU A 101 12.80 -3.08 7.48
N PRO A 102 12.81 -3.27 8.82
CA PRO A 102 13.17 -4.57 9.39
C PRO A 102 12.12 -5.65 9.10
N ALA A 103 10.82 -5.32 9.09
CA ALA A 103 9.78 -6.30 8.77
C ALA A 103 9.95 -6.86 7.35
N GLY A 104 10.16 -6.01 6.34
CA GLY A 104 10.43 -6.45 4.97
C GLY A 104 11.75 -7.23 4.83
N ARG A 105 12.76 -6.91 5.65
CA ARG A 105 14.04 -7.64 5.65
C ARG A 105 13.92 -9.04 6.27
N VAL A 106 13.13 -9.20 7.34
CA VAL A 106 12.98 -10.46 8.08
C VAL A 106 11.96 -11.39 7.43
N PHE A 107 10.80 -10.86 7.05
CA PHE A 107 9.68 -11.65 6.51
C PHE A 107 9.67 -11.71 4.97
N GLY A 108 10.58 -10.97 4.32
CA GLY A 108 10.76 -10.99 2.87
C GLY A 108 9.96 -9.92 2.13
N ARG A 109 10.20 -9.86 0.82
CA ARG A 109 9.75 -8.79 -0.09
C ARG A 109 8.22 -8.72 -0.19
N ALA A 110 7.56 -9.87 -0.34
CA ALA A 110 6.10 -9.95 -0.47
C ALA A 110 5.40 -9.46 0.81
N PHE A 111 5.85 -9.97 1.96
CA PHE A 111 5.33 -9.55 3.26
C PHE A 111 5.51 -8.06 3.49
N GLY A 112 6.70 -7.51 3.23
CA GLY A 112 6.98 -6.08 3.40
C GLY A 112 6.10 -5.19 2.52
N PHE A 113 5.88 -5.59 1.27
CA PHE A 113 5.01 -4.87 0.33
C PHE A 113 3.56 -4.83 0.84
N VAL A 114 3.01 -5.99 1.19
CA VAL A 114 1.65 -6.10 1.70
C VAL A 114 1.49 -5.36 3.03
N LEU A 115 2.47 -5.48 3.93
CA LEU A 115 2.48 -4.76 5.20
C LEU A 115 2.40 -3.24 4.98
N GLY A 116 3.21 -2.69 4.07
CA GLY A 116 3.19 -1.26 3.74
C GLY A 116 1.82 -0.80 3.25
N ALA A 117 1.26 -1.50 2.26
CA ALA A 117 -0.05 -1.17 1.70
C ALA A 117 -1.15 -1.22 2.78
N ILE A 118 -1.26 -2.31 3.54
CA ILE A 118 -2.28 -2.45 4.59
C ILE A 118 -2.11 -1.40 5.68
N THR A 119 -0.86 -1.06 6.04
CA THR A 119 -0.60 -0.02 7.05
C THR A 119 -1.13 1.33 6.62
N LEU A 120 -0.89 1.71 5.36
CA LEU A 120 -1.35 2.98 4.79
C LEU A 120 -2.87 3.01 4.64
N PHE A 121 -3.47 1.90 4.21
CA PHE A 121 -4.92 1.73 4.16
C PHE A 121 -5.57 1.86 5.54
N ALA A 122 -5.10 1.07 6.52
CA ALA A 122 -5.62 1.07 7.87
C ALA A 122 -5.47 2.45 8.53
N SER A 123 -4.33 3.10 8.34
CA SER A 123 -4.09 4.45 8.80
C SER A 123 -5.09 5.46 8.20
N ALA A 124 -5.34 5.39 6.89
CA ALA A 124 -6.31 6.27 6.23
C ALA A 124 -7.74 6.04 6.72
N LEU A 125 -8.13 4.80 7.02
CA LEU A 125 -9.42 4.51 7.66
C LEU A 125 -9.53 5.15 9.05
N ILE A 126 -8.46 5.07 9.86
CA ILE A 126 -8.45 5.61 11.23
C ILE A 126 -8.47 7.15 11.23
N THR A 127 -7.71 7.79 10.33
CA THR A 127 -7.58 9.26 10.30
C THR A 127 -8.63 9.96 9.43
N GLY A 128 -9.54 9.21 8.80
CA GLY A 128 -10.48 9.75 7.82
C GLY A 128 -9.81 10.20 6.52
N GLY A 129 -8.57 9.79 6.27
CA GLY A 129 -7.78 10.13 5.09
C GLY A 129 -8.11 9.30 3.83
N VAL A 130 -9.28 8.67 3.77
CA VAL A 130 -9.73 7.94 2.58
C VAL A 130 -10.16 8.93 1.52
N GLY A 131 -9.44 8.94 0.40
CA GLY A 131 -9.75 9.82 -0.72
C GLY A 131 -9.01 9.42 -2.00
N PRO A 132 -9.19 10.21 -3.08
CA PRO A 132 -8.59 9.96 -4.40
C PRO A 132 -7.06 9.79 -4.35
N TRP A 133 -6.40 10.33 -3.33
CA TRP A 133 -4.95 10.24 -3.16
C TRP A 133 -4.45 8.91 -2.55
N LEU A 134 -5.32 8.18 -1.85
CA LEU A 134 -4.95 6.97 -1.10
C LEU A 134 -4.26 5.89 -1.95
N PRO A 135 -4.72 5.58 -3.18
CA PRO A 135 -4.07 4.62 -4.07
C PRO A 135 -2.62 4.93 -4.38
N PHE A 136 -2.24 6.22 -4.39
CA PHE A 136 -0.87 6.63 -4.72
C PHE A 136 0.06 6.56 -3.52
N GLN A 137 -0.48 6.43 -2.30
CA GLN A 137 0.32 6.21 -1.10
C GLN A 137 0.66 4.72 -0.94
N MET A 138 -0.29 3.83 -1.28
CA MET A 138 -0.21 2.38 -1.10
C MET A 138 0.67 1.68 -2.15
#